data_AF-B3EEA3-F1
#
_entry.id   AF-B3EEA3-F1
#
_cell.length_a   1.000
_cell.length_b   1.000
_cell.length_c   1.000
_cell.angle_alpha   90.00
_cell.angle_beta   90.00
_cell.angle_gamma   90.00
#
_symmetry.space_group_name_H-M   'P 1'
#
loop_
_entity.id
_entity.type
_entity.pdbx_description
1 polymer ?
#
loop_
_entity_poly.entity_id
_entity_poly.type
_entity_poly.pdbx_seq_one_letter_code
_entity_poly.pdbx_strand_id
1 'polypeptide(L)'
;MARKIVSSYAVFENLGGTREIAFYYEDGGADSVSGIPSAEADYIVGLLRNEKPVSYDHTLKRISTYGSESVGESEPPVPDLDAWLSSHPLVAGSIVWEDAAGAHSWPSWSASRKSELRVAFALSWNRNAIAVAEVPLNQAVMGDNDNVATVLSKQDAWAYFNAGVAQSLAIEMQQQVAWSLQGYATDQLAQLFDSREMFRWNGNPEGYRINSMHGHLVPAPPSFSYAFLGNNGLLGHTRIDTIGRLVGWCRDNLVHFSGGTTAANMEDQWQYRGFPPLSRVINGTVKLSMPASGMKHRTAGCWGTVGLFRVLLRAVNIPVKLVSNAGHAQPWFMSEGRYLSHGDDPYNALTSSEPPYPAIELFIDQSRFDAWFGAGVSAQKRDDNIGRRPRELALVHLPNYLLHAYCDDLHDGKSHGAGKVFEIFSRDCTVGELEAENLWARMDAKIAAFGGCAHVP
;
A
#
# COMPACT_ATOMS: atom_id res chain seq x y z
N MET A 1 -8.55 -10.12 17.37
CA MET A 1 -9.78 -9.34 17.64
C MET A 1 -9.53 -7.90 17.25
N ALA A 2 -10.52 -7.21 16.67
CA ALA A 2 -10.37 -5.84 16.18
C ALA A 2 -10.31 -4.86 17.36
N ARG A 3 -9.23 -4.07 17.44
CA ARG A 3 -9.14 -2.92 18.33
C ARG A 3 -10.16 -1.88 17.87
N LYS A 4 -10.93 -1.31 18.81
CA LYS A 4 -11.92 -0.26 18.50
C LYS A 4 -11.34 1.11 18.82
N ILE A 5 -11.52 2.06 17.90
CA ILE A 5 -11.05 3.45 18.06
C ILE A 5 -12.09 4.21 18.89
N VAL A 6 -11.64 4.79 20.00
CA VAL A 6 -12.50 5.58 20.89
C VAL A 6 -12.79 6.94 20.24
N SER A 7 -14.06 7.21 19.92
CA SER A 7 -14.54 8.47 19.35
C SER A 7 -14.85 9.51 20.43
N SER A 8 -15.42 9.06 21.56
CA SER A 8 -15.73 9.90 22.72
C SER A 8 -15.73 9.06 24.00
N TYR A 9 -15.74 9.72 25.16
CA TYR A 9 -15.80 9.04 26.44
C TYR A 9 -16.60 9.86 27.46
N ALA A 10 -17.14 9.17 28.47
CA ALA A 10 -17.79 9.78 29.61
C ALA A 10 -17.17 9.26 30.91
N VAL A 11 -17.06 10.12 31.92
CA VAL A 11 -16.48 9.78 33.22
C VAL A 11 -17.56 9.96 34.29
N PHE A 12 -17.78 8.94 35.09
CA PHE A 12 -18.75 8.92 36.19
C PHE A 12 -18.00 8.76 37.51
N GLU A 13 -18.28 9.61 38.50
CA GLU A 13 -17.73 9.46 39.85
C GLU A 13 -18.66 8.60 40.71
N ASN A 14 -18.13 7.52 41.28
CA ASN A 14 -18.86 6.62 42.14
C ASN A 14 -18.61 6.95 43.62
N LEU A 15 -19.60 6.65 44.46
CA LEU A 15 -19.44 6.70 45.92
C LEU A 15 -18.31 5.75 46.34
N GLY A 16 -17.32 6.27 47.07
CA GLY A 16 -16.15 5.51 47.51
C GLY A 16 -14.82 5.85 46.79
N GLY A 17 -14.77 6.93 46.01
CA GLY A 17 -13.51 7.43 45.43
C GLY A 17 -12.99 6.60 44.24
N THR A 18 -13.92 5.92 43.56
CA THR A 18 -13.65 5.23 42.29
C THR A 18 -14.42 5.92 41.17
N ARG A 19 -14.00 5.71 39.93
CA ARG A 19 -14.68 6.23 38.74
C ARG A 19 -15.03 5.10 37.79
N GLU A 20 -15.96 5.39 36.89
CA GLU A 20 -16.25 4.59 35.71
C GLU A 20 -16.00 5.43 34.47
N ILE A 21 -15.40 4.82 33.45
CA ILE A 21 -15.14 5.46 32.17
C ILE A 21 -15.85 4.65 31.09
N ALA A 22 -16.81 5.27 30.42
CA ALA A 22 -17.47 4.73 29.25
C ALA A 22 -16.75 5.20 27.99
N PHE A 23 -16.42 4.27 27.10
CA PHE A 23 -15.81 4.50 25.80
C PHE A 23 -16.87 4.32 24.73
N TYR A 24 -16.97 5.27 23.80
CA TYR A 24 -17.82 5.18 22.61
C TYR A 24 -16.93 5.08 21.39
N TYR A 25 -17.31 4.28 20.39
CA TYR A 25 -16.46 3.96 19.25
C TYR A 25 -16.92 4.60 17.94
N GLU A 26 -15.99 4.79 16.99
CA GLU A 26 -16.30 5.37 15.67
C GLU A 26 -17.26 4.50 14.83
N ASP A 27 -17.16 3.17 14.96
CA ASP A 27 -18.01 2.18 14.30
C ASP A 27 -19.29 1.85 15.08
N GLY A 28 -19.53 2.58 16.19
CA GLY A 28 -20.69 2.41 17.06
C GLY A 28 -20.48 1.39 18.20
N GLY A 29 -21.40 1.44 19.16
CA GLY A 29 -21.32 0.69 20.42
C GLY A 29 -20.54 1.42 21.50
N ALA A 30 -20.50 0.81 22.68
CA ALA A 30 -19.80 1.33 23.84
C ALA A 30 -19.30 0.19 24.73
N ASP A 31 -18.22 0.44 25.45
CA ASP A 31 -17.79 -0.37 26.59
C ASP A 31 -17.56 0.55 27.79
N SER A 32 -17.48 -0.01 28.99
CA SER A 32 -17.01 0.74 30.14
C SER A 32 -15.97 -0.04 30.95
N VAL A 33 -15.19 0.70 31.71
CA VAL A 33 -14.36 0.14 32.79
C VAL A 33 -14.73 0.86 34.08
N SER A 34 -15.10 0.08 35.09
CA SER A 34 -15.70 0.58 36.33
C SER A 34 -14.85 0.20 37.55
N GLY A 35 -15.05 0.93 38.65
CA GLY A 35 -14.34 0.68 39.91
C GLY A 35 -12.87 1.08 39.88
N ILE A 36 -12.48 1.99 38.97
CA ILE A 36 -11.09 2.42 38.82
C ILE A 36 -10.75 3.44 39.90
N PRO A 37 -9.62 3.33 40.61
CA PRO A 37 -9.16 4.39 41.52
C PRO A 37 -9.06 5.74 40.82
N SER A 38 -9.41 6.85 41.50
CA SER A 38 -9.42 8.18 40.88
C SER A 38 -8.12 8.56 40.15
N ALA A 39 -6.95 8.21 40.71
CA ALA A 39 -5.65 8.49 40.09
C ALA A 39 -5.45 7.74 38.76
N GLU A 40 -5.92 6.49 38.67
CA GLU A 40 -5.86 5.70 37.43
C GLU A 40 -6.92 6.18 36.43
N ALA A 41 -8.09 6.61 36.90
CA ALA A 41 -9.09 7.23 36.05
C ALA A 41 -8.61 8.58 35.48
N ASP A 42 -7.97 9.42 36.29
CA ASP A 42 -7.32 10.66 35.82
C ASP A 42 -6.26 10.37 34.76
N TYR A 43 -5.49 9.29 34.95
CA TYR A 43 -4.53 8.82 33.96
C TYR A 43 -5.20 8.43 32.63
N ILE A 44 -6.22 7.57 32.68
CA ILE A 44 -6.97 7.15 31.49
C ILE A 44 -7.60 8.35 30.79
N VAL A 45 -8.21 9.27 31.53
CA VAL A 45 -8.81 10.49 30.96
C VAL A 45 -7.75 11.39 30.34
N GLY A 46 -6.57 11.49 30.94
CA GLY A 46 -5.42 12.18 30.34
C GLY A 46 -5.07 11.60 28.97
N LEU A 47 -4.94 10.28 28.87
CA LEU A 47 -4.72 9.59 27.60
C LEU A 47 -5.87 9.87 26.61
N LEU A 48 -7.12 9.73 27.02
CA LEU A 48 -8.26 9.94 26.11
C LEU A 48 -8.43 11.40 25.65
N ARG A 49 -7.94 12.38 26.44
CA ARG A 49 -7.96 13.80 26.06
C ARG A 49 -6.84 14.15 25.11
N ASN A 50 -5.63 13.68 25.43
CA ASN A 50 -4.40 14.20 24.86
C ASN A 50 -3.81 13.24 23.83
N GLU A 51 -4.18 11.96 23.85
CA GLU A 51 -3.69 10.96 22.91
C GLU A 51 -4.81 10.60 21.94
N LYS A 52 -4.60 10.84 20.66
CA LYS A 52 -5.49 10.33 19.61
C LYS A 52 -4.65 9.78 18.44
N PRO A 53 -5.13 8.76 17.71
CA PRO A 53 -6.22 7.86 18.10
C PRO A 53 -5.83 6.94 19.26
N VAL A 54 -6.77 6.74 20.20
CA VAL A 54 -6.65 5.77 21.29
C VAL A 54 -7.55 4.59 21.01
N SER A 55 -6.99 3.39 21.18
CA SER A 55 -7.75 2.13 21.13
C SER A 55 -7.89 1.54 22.52
N TYR A 56 -9.06 0.96 22.79
CA TYR A 56 -9.31 0.22 24.03
C TYR A 56 -9.56 -1.26 23.71
N ASP A 57 -8.78 -2.13 24.33
CA ASP A 57 -9.02 -3.57 24.34
C ASP A 57 -9.78 -3.94 25.62
N HIS A 58 -11.07 -4.21 25.48
CA HIS A 58 -11.93 -4.57 26.60
C HIS A 58 -11.51 -5.89 27.28
N THR A 59 -11.02 -6.86 26.51
CA THR A 59 -10.63 -8.19 27.05
C THR A 59 -9.40 -8.07 27.94
N LEU A 60 -8.44 -7.25 27.49
CA LEU A 60 -7.21 -6.98 28.23
C LEU A 60 -7.34 -5.82 29.22
N LYS A 61 -8.49 -5.12 29.22
CA LYS A 61 -8.73 -3.86 29.93
C LYS A 61 -7.59 -2.86 29.75
N ARG A 62 -7.10 -2.73 28.52
CA ARG A 62 -5.89 -1.96 28.22
C ARG A 62 -6.16 -0.89 27.17
N ILE A 63 -5.66 0.30 27.45
CA ILE A 63 -5.54 1.37 26.47
C ILE A 63 -4.22 1.21 25.71
N SER A 64 -4.29 1.25 24.38
CA SER A 64 -3.12 1.33 23.53
C SER A 64 -3.18 2.54 22.62
N THR A 65 -2.16 3.38 22.75
CA THR A 65 -1.69 4.35 21.77
C THR A 65 -0.80 3.64 20.74
N TYR A 66 -0.60 4.25 19.57
CA TYR A 66 0.25 3.66 18.52
C TYR A 66 1.76 3.63 18.90
N GLY A 67 2.16 4.29 19.99
CA GLY A 67 3.53 4.29 20.54
C GLY A 67 3.56 4.44 22.07
N SER A 68 4.70 4.14 22.68
CA SER A 68 4.94 4.39 24.11
C SER A 68 5.28 5.86 24.32
N GLU A 69 4.38 6.63 24.94
CA GLU A 69 4.61 8.04 25.28
C GLU A 69 4.50 8.25 26.80
N SER A 70 5.25 9.24 27.31
CA SER A 70 5.28 9.60 28.73
C SER A 70 3.99 10.32 29.13
N VAL A 71 3.46 10.01 30.31
CA VAL A 71 2.19 10.55 30.80
C VAL A 71 2.35 11.97 31.34
N GLY A 72 1.41 12.86 31.01
CA GLY A 72 1.30 14.18 31.63
C GLY A 72 2.14 15.27 30.95
N GLU A 73 2.74 14.98 29.81
CA GLU A 73 3.35 15.99 28.95
C GLU A 73 2.25 16.74 28.19
N SER A 74 2.40 18.05 28.05
CA SER A 74 1.59 18.82 27.11
C SER A 74 1.97 18.39 25.70
N GLU A 75 0.99 18.12 24.83
CA GLU A 75 1.29 17.92 23.41
C GLU A 75 2.17 19.08 22.92
N PRO A 76 3.28 18.80 22.23
CA PRO A 76 4.13 19.85 21.71
C PRO A 76 3.28 20.75 20.82
N PRO A 77 3.36 22.09 20.99
CA PRO A 77 2.56 23.01 20.19
C PRO A 77 2.83 22.73 18.71
N VAL A 78 1.78 22.80 17.89
CA VAL A 78 1.90 22.64 16.43
C VAL A 78 2.98 23.61 15.94
N PRO A 79 4.08 23.12 15.34
CA PRO A 79 5.19 23.97 14.95
C PRO A 79 4.80 24.89 13.80
N ASP A 80 5.53 25.99 13.65
CA ASP A 80 5.34 26.91 12.52
C ASP A 80 5.79 26.23 11.21
N LEU A 81 4.81 25.74 10.46
CA LEU A 81 5.03 25.06 9.19
C LEU A 81 5.72 25.95 8.15
N ASP A 82 5.34 27.23 8.07
CA ASP A 82 5.88 28.14 7.04
C ASP A 82 7.36 28.44 7.31
N ALA A 83 7.72 28.60 8.60
CA ALA A 83 9.11 28.74 9.03
C ALA A 83 9.92 27.47 8.74
N TRP A 84 9.36 26.28 9.03
CA TRP A 84 10.03 25.02 8.72
C TRP A 84 10.26 24.86 7.21
N LEU A 85 9.24 25.10 6.38
CA LEU A 85 9.35 25.00 4.92
C LEU A 85 10.34 26.01 4.34
N SER A 86 10.42 27.21 4.91
CA SER A 86 11.38 28.23 4.51
C SER A 86 12.84 27.83 4.83
N SER A 87 13.06 27.05 5.89
CA SER A 87 14.37 26.45 6.19
C SER A 87 14.68 25.17 5.40
N HIS A 88 13.69 24.59 4.70
CA HIS A 88 13.82 23.37 3.88
C HIS A 88 13.41 23.63 2.41
N PRO A 89 14.16 24.48 1.67
CA PRO A 89 13.74 24.97 0.36
C PRO A 89 13.56 23.86 -0.70
N LEU A 90 14.29 22.74 -0.60
CA LEU A 90 14.10 21.59 -1.50
C LEU A 90 12.74 20.90 -1.29
N VAL A 91 12.32 20.72 -0.03
CA VAL A 91 11.00 20.17 0.30
C VAL A 91 9.92 21.15 -0.14
N ALA A 92 10.03 22.41 0.25
CA ALA A 92 9.09 23.46 -0.13
C ALA A 92 8.95 23.60 -1.66
N GLY A 93 10.06 23.58 -2.40
CA GLY A 93 10.05 23.64 -3.86
C GLY A 93 9.45 22.41 -4.55
N SER A 94 9.44 21.25 -3.88
CA SER A 94 8.87 20.00 -4.41
C SER A 94 7.38 19.85 -4.13
N ILE A 95 6.81 20.65 -3.23
CA ILE A 95 5.36 20.74 -3.02
C ILE A 95 4.76 21.49 -4.19
N VAL A 96 4.15 20.77 -5.14
CA VAL A 96 3.65 21.32 -6.41
C VAL A 96 2.20 20.94 -6.60
N TRP A 97 1.38 21.96 -6.87
CA TRP A 97 -0.01 21.79 -7.27
C TRP A 97 -0.19 22.22 -8.74
N GLU A 98 -0.72 21.33 -9.57
CA GLU A 98 -1.16 21.64 -10.92
C GLU A 98 -2.64 22.03 -10.92
N ASP A 99 -2.97 23.16 -11.56
CA ASP A 99 -4.35 23.53 -11.90
C ASP A 99 -4.47 23.86 -13.39
N ALA A 100 -5.64 24.38 -13.81
CA ALA A 100 -5.90 24.75 -15.20
C ALA A 100 -4.91 25.78 -15.77
N ALA A 101 -4.25 26.57 -14.92
CA ALA A 101 -3.27 27.58 -15.32
C ALA A 101 -1.82 27.04 -15.32
N GLY A 102 -1.59 25.81 -14.85
CA GLY A 102 -0.29 25.16 -14.82
C GLY A 102 0.14 24.72 -13.42
N ALA A 103 1.42 24.38 -13.29
CA ALA A 103 2.01 23.89 -12.04
C ALA A 103 2.57 25.05 -11.20
N HIS A 104 2.23 25.06 -9.92
CA HIS A 104 2.63 26.08 -8.95
C HIS A 104 3.29 25.41 -7.75
N SER A 105 4.53 25.78 -7.44
CA SER A 105 5.21 25.31 -6.24
C SER A 105 4.75 26.08 -5.00
N TRP A 106 4.87 25.48 -3.81
CA TRP A 106 4.42 26.07 -2.55
C TRP A 106 4.89 27.53 -2.33
N PRO A 107 6.14 27.92 -2.67
CA PRO A 107 6.56 29.32 -2.53
C PRO A 107 5.65 30.32 -3.26
N SER A 108 5.14 29.95 -4.45
CA SER A 108 4.27 30.81 -5.27
C SER A 108 2.79 30.69 -4.96
N TRP A 109 2.39 29.82 -4.02
CA TRP A 109 0.98 29.68 -3.64
C TRP A 109 0.42 30.95 -3.00
N SER A 110 -0.89 31.16 -3.18
CA SER A 110 -1.64 32.20 -2.49
C SER A 110 -1.68 31.98 -0.98
N ALA A 111 -1.94 33.05 -0.23
CA ALA A 111 -2.09 32.98 1.22
C ALA A 111 -3.19 32.00 1.66
N SER A 112 -4.30 31.91 0.90
CA SER A 112 -5.39 30.95 1.16
C SER A 112 -4.89 29.50 1.09
N ARG A 113 -4.21 29.12 -0.01
CA ARG A 113 -3.69 27.76 -0.19
C ARG A 113 -2.68 27.39 0.90
N LYS A 114 -1.79 28.31 1.27
CA LYS A 114 -0.86 28.09 2.39
C LYS A 114 -1.61 27.91 3.72
N SER A 115 -2.69 28.67 3.94
CA SER A 115 -3.55 28.52 5.11
C SER A 115 -4.25 27.17 5.16
N GLU A 116 -4.75 26.68 4.04
CA GLU A 116 -5.39 25.36 3.94
C GLU A 116 -4.40 24.23 4.24
N LEU A 117 -3.14 24.35 3.80
CA LEU A 117 -2.08 23.40 4.17
C LEU A 117 -1.75 23.47 5.67
N ARG A 118 -1.67 24.67 6.27
CA ARG A 118 -1.46 24.81 7.72
C ARG A 118 -2.56 24.14 8.54
N VAL A 119 -3.82 24.27 8.14
CA VAL A 119 -4.95 23.61 8.81
C VAL A 119 -4.83 22.08 8.69
N ALA A 120 -4.58 21.56 7.49
CA ALA A 120 -4.40 20.13 7.28
C ALA A 120 -3.18 19.58 8.05
N PHE A 121 -2.08 20.33 8.10
CA PHE A 121 -0.90 19.98 8.89
C PHE A 121 -1.20 19.94 10.38
N ALA A 122 -1.89 20.94 10.93
CA ALA A 122 -2.28 20.95 12.34
C ALA A 122 -3.19 19.76 12.69
N LEU A 123 -4.10 19.39 11.80
CA LEU A 123 -4.91 18.17 11.96
C LEU A 123 -4.04 16.91 11.95
N SER A 124 -3.13 16.77 10.99
CA SER A 124 -2.21 15.62 10.91
C SER A 124 -1.28 15.53 12.12
N TRP A 125 -0.76 16.68 12.58
CA TRP A 125 0.12 16.79 13.75
C TRP A 125 -0.58 16.24 15.00
N ASN A 126 -1.83 16.64 15.20
CA ASN A 126 -2.67 16.18 16.31
C ASN A 126 -3.36 14.83 16.01
N ARG A 127 -2.92 14.10 14.98
CA ARG A 127 -3.45 12.80 14.54
C ARG A 127 -4.99 12.79 14.35
N ASN A 128 -5.56 13.93 13.97
CA ASN A 128 -6.98 14.10 13.67
C ASN A 128 -7.26 13.80 12.20
N ALA A 129 -8.50 13.38 11.93
CA ALA A 129 -8.95 13.14 10.56
C ALA A 129 -8.98 14.44 9.73
N ILE A 130 -8.41 14.38 8.54
CA ILE A 130 -8.61 15.41 7.50
C ILE A 130 -9.82 14.99 6.68
N ALA A 131 -10.73 15.93 6.42
CA ALA A 131 -11.92 15.69 5.61
C ALA A 131 -11.53 15.35 4.16
N VAL A 132 -11.42 14.06 3.87
CA VAL A 132 -11.11 13.48 2.57
C VAL A 132 -12.06 12.30 2.37
N ALA A 133 -12.73 12.23 1.23
CA ALA A 133 -13.59 11.09 0.93
C ALA A 133 -12.79 9.78 0.97
N GLU A 134 -13.36 8.71 1.52
CA GLU A 134 -12.70 7.41 1.44
C GLU A 134 -12.77 6.83 0.04
N VAL A 135 -13.93 6.99 -0.61
CA VAL A 135 -14.18 6.66 -2.01
C VAL A 135 -14.78 7.90 -2.68
N PRO A 136 -14.01 8.65 -3.48
CA PRO A 136 -14.49 9.89 -4.10
C PRO A 136 -15.40 9.55 -5.29
N LEU A 137 -16.28 10.47 -5.68
CA LEU A 137 -17.13 10.27 -6.85
C LEU A 137 -16.30 10.38 -8.15
N ASN A 138 -16.39 9.37 -9.02
CA ASN A 138 -15.83 9.47 -10.37
C ASN A 138 -16.67 10.44 -11.23
N GLN A 139 -16.05 11.51 -11.71
CA GLN A 139 -16.68 12.50 -12.58
C GLN A 139 -16.82 12.01 -14.04
N ALA A 140 -16.11 10.93 -14.42
CA ALA A 140 -16.23 10.35 -15.74
C ALA A 140 -17.54 9.54 -15.86
N VAL A 141 -18.35 9.87 -16.86
CA VAL A 141 -19.53 9.09 -17.25
C VAL A 141 -19.11 8.09 -18.31
N MET A 142 -19.33 6.80 -18.07
CA MET A 142 -18.88 5.70 -18.93
C MET A 142 -19.97 4.65 -19.10
N GLY A 143 -20.18 4.20 -20.33
CA GLY A 143 -20.95 3.00 -20.66
C GLY A 143 -20.22 1.72 -20.26
N ASP A 144 -20.94 0.60 -20.23
CA ASP A 144 -20.43 -0.67 -19.67
C ASP A 144 -19.16 -1.20 -20.36
N ASN A 145 -19.06 -0.99 -21.67
CA ASN A 145 -17.96 -1.46 -22.50
C ASN A 145 -16.84 -0.42 -22.67
N ASP A 146 -16.99 0.78 -22.12
CA ASP A 146 -15.97 1.81 -22.23
C ASP A 146 -14.73 1.41 -21.44
N ASN A 147 -13.56 1.77 -21.98
CA ASN A 147 -12.31 1.69 -21.23
C ASN A 147 -12.42 2.54 -19.95
N VAL A 148 -11.95 1.99 -18.84
CA VAL A 148 -12.01 2.68 -17.57
C VAL A 148 -11.23 4.00 -17.59
N ALA A 149 -11.84 5.03 -17.02
CA ALA A 149 -11.23 6.31 -16.71
C ALA A 149 -11.60 6.71 -15.28
N THR A 150 -10.73 7.45 -14.59
CA THR A 150 -11.08 8.04 -13.29
C THR A 150 -10.69 9.50 -13.28
N VAL A 151 -11.69 10.34 -13.04
CA VAL A 151 -11.56 11.79 -12.94
C VAL A 151 -12.13 12.20 -11.59
N LEU A 152 -11.31 12.78 -10.75
CA LEU A 152 -11.71 13.34 -9.46
C LEU A 152 -12.24 14.76 -9.65
N SER A 153 -13.15 15.18 -8.77
CA SER A 153 -13.51 16.60 -8.70
C SER A 153 -12.30 17.44 -8.29
N LYS A 154 -12.33 18.75 -8.58
CA LYS A 154 -11.28 19.67 -8.13
C LYS A 154 -11.11 19.66 -6.61
N GLN A 155 -12.23 19.60 -5.90
CA GLN A 155 -12.27 19.61 -4.44
C GLN A 155 -11.65 18.34 -3.86
N ASP A 156 -12.03 17.16 -4.37
CA ASP A 156 -11.49 15.89 -3.89
C ASP A 156 -9.99 15.79 -4.16
N ALA A 157 -9.55 16.14 -5.37
CA ALA A 157 -8.14 16.12 -5.74
C ALA A 157 -7.31 17.04 -4.82
N TRP A 158 -7.77 18.27 -4.58
CA TRP A 158 -7.11 19.18 -3.66
C TRP A 158 -7.07 18.62 -2.23
N ALA A 159 -8.16 18.03 -1.76
CA ALA A 159 -8.23 17.43 -0.43
C ALA A 159 -7.24 16.26 -0.26
N TYR A 160 -7.14 15.34 -1.24
CA TYR A 160 -6.16 14.25 -1.21
C TYR A 160 -4.72 14.77 -1.24
N PHE A 161 -4.42 15.72 -2.12
CA PHE A 161 -3.09 16.29 -2.22
C PHE A 161 -2.69 17.00 -0.92
N ASN A 162 -3.54 17.91 -0.44
CA ASN A 162 -3.27 18.69 0.76
C ASN A 162 -3.12 17.79 1.99
N ALA A 163 -3.98 16.78 2.14
CA ALA A 163 -3.86 15.79 3.21
C ALA A 163 -2.59 14.95 3.09
N GLY A 164 -2.20 14.55 1.88
CA GLY A 164 -0.98 13.77 1.64
C GLY A 164 0.27 14.54 2.03
N VAL A 165 0.37 15.81 1.59
CA VAL A 165 1.47 16.71 1.95
C VAL A 165 1.50 16.94 3.47
N ALA A 166 0.36 17.24 4.08
CA ALA A 166 0.25 17.46 5.52
C ALA A 166 0.68 16.24 6.35
N GLN A 167 0.19 15.05 6.02
CA GLN A 167 0.59 13.79 6.68
C GLN A 167 2.10 13.55 6.58
N SER A 168 2.65 13.69 5.37
CA SER A 168 4.08 13.49 5.14
C SER A 168 4.95 14.45 5.96
N LEU A 169 4.55 15.72 6.06
CA LEU A 169 5.27 16.72 6.84
C LEU A 169 5.13 16.47 8.35
N ALA A 170 3.95 16.08 8.83
CA ALA A 170 3.73 15.75 10.23
C ALA A 170 4.59 14.55 10.66
N ILE A 171 4.64 13.50 9.84
CA ILE A 171 5.51 12.32 10.08
C ILE A 171 6.98 12.71 10.16
N GLU A 172 7.45 13.55 9.23
CA GLU A 172 8.84 14.02 9.21
C GLU A 172 9.18 14.80 10.48
N MET A 173 8.37 15.80 10.81
CA MET A 173 8.66 16.74 11.89
C MET A 173 8.48 16.12 13.28
N GLN A 174 7.61 15.11 13.41
CA GLN A 174 7.46 14.33 14.63
C GLN A 174 8.39 13.11 14.69
N GLN A 175 9.14 12.82 13.63
CA GLN A 175 10.00 11.64 13.52
C GLN A 175 9.23 10.33 13.79
N GLN A 176 7.99 10.21 13.27
CA GLN A 176 7.15 9.02 13.47
C GLN A 176 7.69 7.76 12.79
N VAL A 177 8.70 7.90 11.92
CA VAL A 177 9.38 6.81 11.23
C VAL A 177 10.89 6.98 11.35
N ALA A 178 11.63 5.88 11.23
CA ALA A 178 13.09 5.86 11.42
C ALA A 178 13.91 6.43 10.25
N TRP A 179 13.25 7.04 9.27
CA TRP A 179 13.88 7.67 8.12
C TRP A 179 13.38 9.10 7.96
N SER A 180 14.15 9.90 7.23
CA SER A 180 13.86 11.32 6.99
C SER A 180 13.77 11.61 5.49
N LEU A 181 13.03 12.67 5.18
CA LEU A 181 13.01 13.35 3.88
C LEU A 181 14.35 14.02 3.57
N GLN A 182 15.19 14.28 4.58
CA GLN A 182 16.53 14.83 4.38
C GLN A 182 17.38 13.88 3.53
N GLY A 183 18.00 14.43 2.50
CA GLY A 183 18.81 13.67 1.55
C GLY A 183 18.02 13.06 0.38
N TYR A 184 16.69 13.19 0.33
CA TYR A 184 15.95 12.86 -0.88
C TYR A 184 16.27 13.84 -2.01
N ALA A 185 16.47 13.28 -3.20
CA ALA A 185 16.60 14.03 -4.44
C ALA A 185 15.23 14.63 -4.86
N THR A 186 15.28 15.61 -5.76
CA THR A 186 14.07 16.32 -6.23
C THR A 186 13.02 15.38 -6.84
N ASP A 187 13.46 14.35 -7.57
CA ASP A 187 12.55 13.38 -8.19
C ASP A 187 11.91 12.42 -7.17
N GLN A 188 12.63 12.07 -6.11
CA GLN A 188 12.10 11.35 -4.95
C GLN A 188 11.06 12.19 -4.20
N LEU A 189 11.37 13.46 -3.93
CA LEU A 189 10.43 14.39 -3.29
C LEU A 189 9.19 14.63 -4.16
N ALA A 190 9.32 14.69 -5.48
CA ALA A 190 8.18 14.81 -6.39
C ALA A 190 7.20 13.63 -6.26
N GLN A 191 7.71 12.39 -6.06
CA GLN A 191 6.84 11.23 -5.81
C GLN A 191 6.04 11.32 -4.51
N LEU A 192 6.37 12.25 -3.61
CA LEU A 192 5.66 12.48 -2.35
C LEU A 192 4.80 13.75 -2.39
N PHE A 193 5.29 14.80 -3.04
CA PHE A 193 4.79 16.17 -2.88
C PHE A 193 4.32 16.85 -4.17
N ASP A 194 4.42 16.20 -5.33
CA ASP A 194 3.91 16.73 -6.59
C ASP A 194 2.53 16.12 -6.90
N SER A 195 1.52 16.97 -7.09
CA SER A 195 0.17 16.53 -7.44
C SER A 195 0.15 15.75 -8.75
N ARG A 196 1.04 16.08 -9.70
CA ARG A 196 1.17 15.45 -11.02
C ARG A 196 1.64 14.00 -10.96
N GLU A 197 2.12 13.56 -9.80
CA GLU A 197 2.47 12.17 -9.50
C GLU A 197 1.31 11.39 -8.85
N MET A 198 0.19 12.06 -8.53
CA MET A 198 -1.06 11.45 -8.03
C MET A 198 -2.15 11.45 -9.11
N PHE A 199 -2.32 12.59 -9.77
CA PHE A 199 -3.33 12.85 -10.79
C PHE A 199 -2.93 14.09 -11.60
N ARG A 200 -3.50 14.28 -12.78
CA ARG A 200 -3.22 15.47 -13.61
C ARG A 200 -4.48 16.21 -13.97
N TRP A 201 -4.36 17.52 -14.14
CA TRP A 201 -5.45 18.34 -14.63
C TRP A 201 -5.97 17.80 -15.97
N ASN A 202 -7.30 17.73 -16.09
CA ASN A 202 -8.00 17.30 -17.29
C ASN A 202 -9.10 18.33 -17.62
N GLY A 203 -9.07 18.89 -18.82
CA GLY A 203 -10.04 19.91 -19.23
C GLY A 203 -11.39 19.35 -19.69
N ASN A 204 -11.52 18.05 -19.95
CA ASN A 204 -12.77 17.43 -20.41
C ASN A 204 -12.87 15.93 -20.04
N PRO A 205 -13.75 15.52 -19.11
CA PRO A 205 -14.50 16.40 -18.21
C PRO A 205 -13.55 17.16 -17.29
N GLU A 206 -13.98 18.33 -16.85
CA GLU A 206 -13.20 19.21 -16.00
C GLU A 206 -12.92 18.56 -14.63
N GLY A 207 -11.66 18.25 -14.33
CA GLY A 207 -11.29 17.57 -13.09
C GLY A 207 -9.85 17.06 -13.11
N TYR A 208 -9.54 16.11 -12.24
CA TYR A 208 -8.20 15.54 -12.12
C TYR A 208 -8.18 14.06 -12.48
N ARG A 209 -7.53 13.74 -13.59
CA ARG A 209 -7.47 12.38 -14.12
C ARG A 209 -6.35 11.58 -13.47
N ILE A 210 -6.70 10.37 -13.02
CA ILE A 210 -5.72 9.34 -12.71
C ILE A 210 -5.40 8.61 -14.01
N ASN A 211 -4.13 8.62 -14.41
CA ASN A 211 -3.65 8.01 -15.64
C ASN A 211 -2.92 6.70 -15.32
N SER A 212 -2.65 5.86 -16.33
CA SER A 212 -1.90 4.61 -16.12
C SER A 212 -0.55 4.84 -15.43
N MET A 213 0.15 5.93 -15.74
CA MET A 213 1.43 6.26 -15.09
C MET A 213 1.31 6.64 -13.61
N HIS A 214 0.11 6.88 -13.09
CA HIS A 214 -0.13 7.04 -11.64
C HIS A 214 -0.31 5.68 -10.95
N GLY A 215 -0.66 4.64 -11.71
CA GLY A 215 -1.17 3.36 -11.24
C GLY A 215 -2.69 3.32 -11.35
N HIS A 216 -3.25 2.12 -11.54
CA HIS A 216 -4.69 1.91 -11.64
C HIS A 216 -5.29 1.82 -10.23
N LEU A 217 -5.24 2.91 -9.47
CA LEU A 217 -5.74 2.98 -8.10
C LEU A 217 -6.24 4.40 -7.77
N VAL A 218 -7.34 4.51 -7.03
CA VAL A 218 -7.78 5.77 -6.41
C VAL A 218 -7.27 5.81 -4.96
N PRO A 219 -6.58 6.88 -4.54
CA PRO A 219 -6.07 6.97 -3.17
C PRO A 219 -7.20 7.00 -2.14
N ALA A 220 -6.93 6.49 -0.94
CA ALA A 220 -7.73 6.72 0.26
C ALA A 220 -7.11 7.89 1.06
N PRO A 221 -7.77 8.39 2.12
CA PRO A 221 -7.17 9.36 3.02
C PRO A 221 -5.81 8.87 3.53
N PRO A 222 -4.76 9.70 3.58
CA PRO A 222 -3.43 9.27 4.04
C PRO A 222 -3.41 8.66 5.44
N SER A 223 -4.31 9.10 6.32
CA SER A 223 -4.52 8.51 7.65
C SER A 223 -5.00 7.05 7.58
N PHE A 224 -5.84 6.69 6.60
CA PHE A 224 -6.25 5.31 6.34
C PHE A 224 -5.04 4.46 5.94
N SER A 225 -4.20 4.94 5.01
CA SER A 225 -2.98 4.25 4.59
C SER A 225 -2.00 4.06 5.76
N TYR A 226 -1.77 5.11 6.54
CA TYR A 226 -0.89 5.06 7.71
C TYR A 226 -1.41 4.06 8.76
N ALA A 227 -2.70 4.14 9.10
CA ALA A 227 -3.35 3.23 10.04
C ALA A 227 -3.31 1.77 9.54
N PHE A 228 -3.55 1.53 8.25
CA PHE A 228 -3.43 0.20 7.66
C PHE A 228 -2.01 -0.38 7.85
N LEU A 229 -0.97 0.40 7.52
CA LEU A 229 0.42 -0.04 7.68
C LEU A 229 0.75 -0.32 9.15
N GLY A 230 0.34 0.55 10.07
CA GLY A 230 0.57 0.38 11.50
C GLY A 230 -0.17 -0.82 12.10
N ASN A 231 -1.48 -0.92 11.85
CA ASN A 231 -2.35 -1.97 12.42
C ASN A 231 -2.01 -3.37 11.95
N ASN A 232 -1.45 -3.50 10.74
CA ASN A 232 -1.02 -4.78 10.18
C ASN A 232 0.47 -5.08 10.43
N GLY A 233 1.15 -4.29 11.29
CA GLY A 233 2.56 -4.50 11.62
C GLY A 233 3.51 -4.34 10.44
N LEU A 234 3.10 -3.61 9.40
CA LEU A 234 3.85 -3.45 8.16
C LEU A 234 4.94 -2.39 8.26
N LEU A 235 4.89 -1.51 9.26
CA LEU A 235 5.96 -0.55 9.57
C LEU A 235 7.16 -1.28 10.20
N GLY A 236 8.26 -1.33 9.46
CA GLY A 236 9.54 -1.86 9.91
C GLY A 236 10.44 -0.79 10.53
N HIS A 237 11.63 -1.20 10.98
CA HIS A 237 12.65 -0.28 11.51
C HIS A 237 13.39 0.49 10.40
N THR A 238 13.30 0.02 9.16
CA THR A 238 13.90 0.65 7.99
C THR A 238 12.88 0.77 6.85
N ARG A 239 13.19 1.56 5.83
CA ARG A 239 12.34 1.63 4.62
C ARG A 239 12.23 0.27 3.95
N ILE A 240 13.36 -0.43 3.78
CA ILE A 240 13.40 -1.72 3.09
C ILE A 240 12.61 -2.80 3.86
N ASP A 241 12.63 -2.78 5.19
CA ASP A 241 11.79 -3.68 6.00
C ASP A 241 10.30 -3.39 5.78
N THR A 242 9.93 -2.11 5.76
CA THR A 242 8.54 -1.68 5.53
C THR A 242 8.06 -2.10 4.14
N ILE A 243 8.89 -1.89 3.11
CA ILE A 243 8.61 -2.32 1.74
C ILE A 243 8.49 -3.85 1.68
N GLY A 244 9.44 -4.59 2.28
CA GLY A 244 9.45 -6.04 2.30
C GLY A 244 8.22 -6.64 2.99
N ARG A 245 7.79 -6.07 4.13
CA ARG A 245 6.57 -6.47 4.83
C ARG A 245 5.31 -6.20 4.01
N LEU A 246 5.22 -5.05 3.35
CA LEU A 246 4.09 -4.74 2.46
C LEU A 246 4.04 -5.69 1.26
N VAL A 247 5.19 -6.03 0.67
CA VAL A 247 5.28 -7.02 -0.41
C VAL A 247 4.89 -8.42 0.07
N GLY A 248 5.28 -8.80 1.29
CA GLY A 248 4.81 -10.02 1.94
C GLY A 248 3.30 -10.03 2.15
N TRP A 249 2.72 -8.94 2.66
CA TRP A 249 1.26 -8.80 2.76
C TRP A 249 0.57 -8.94 1.41
N CYS A 250 1.14 -8.33 0.36
CA CYS A 250 0.60 -8.46 -0.99
C CYS A 250 0.61 -9.92 -1.46
N ARG A 251 1.71 -10.65 -1.26
CA ARG A 251 1.82 -12.08 -1.59
C ARG A 251 0.72 -12.91 -0.96
N ASP A 252 0.45 -12.65 0.32
CA ASP A 252 -0.43 -13.52 1.11
C ASP A 252 -1.92 -13.15 0.95
N ASN A 253 -2.24 -11.94 0.48
CA ASN A 253 -3.62 -11.42 0.49
C ASN A 253 -4.16 -11.01 -0.88
N LEU A 254 -3.32 -10.53 -1.80
CA LEU A 254 -3.79 -10.01 -3.07
C LEU A 254 -4.07 -11.12 -4.09
N VAL A 255 -5.05 -10.87 -4.95
CA VAL A 255 -5.29 -11.66 -6.15
C VAL A 255 -5.48 -10.76 -7.36
N HIS A 256 -5.12 -11.26 -8.53
CA HIS A 256 -5.35 -10.55 -9.79
C HIS A 256 -6.86 -10.48 -10.06
N PHE A 257 -7.35 -9.31 -10.51
CA PHE A 257 -8.72 -9.17 -10.99
C PHE A 257 -8.96 -10.04 -12.25
N SER A 258 -10.19 -10.45 -12.51
CA SER A 258 -10.53 -11.21 -13.73
C SER A 258 -11.15 -10.31 -14.79
N GLY A 259 -11.00 -10.62 -16.08
CA GLY A 259 -11.67 -9.91 -17.18
C GLY A 259 -10.93 -8.66 -17.68
N GLY A 260 -11.57 -7.88 -18.55
CA GLY A 260 -11.00 -6.68 -19.16
C GLY A 260 -11.14 -5.42 -18.29
N THR A 261 -10.41 -4.37 -18.64
CA THR A 261 -10.41 -3.05 -17.96
C THR A 261 -11.60 -2.16 -18.39
N THR A 262 -12.82 -2.70 -18.35
CA THR A 262 -14.06 -1.96 -18.70
C THR A 262 -14.76 -1.40 -17.47
N ALA A 263 -15.56 -0.34 -17.63
CA ALA A 263 -16.29 0.28 -16.52
C ALA A 263 -17.22 -0.70 -15.78
N ALA A 264 -17.94 -1.58 -16.49
CA ALA A 264 -18.80 -2.58 -15.87
C ALA A 264 -18.02 -3.63 -15.07
N ASN A 265 -16.86 -4.08 -15.56
CA ASN A 265 -16.04 -5.06 -14.82
C ASN A 265 -15.40 -4.43 -13.58
N MET A 266 -15.11 -3.13 -13.59
CA MET A 266 -14.62 -2.40 -12.42
C MET A 266 -15.71 -2.27 -11.35
N GLU A 267 -16.96 -1.99 -11.75
CA GLU A 267 -18.11 -1.98 -10.85
C GLU A 267 -18.43 -3.36 -10.29
N ASP A 268 -18.37 -4.39 -11.12
CA ASP A 268 -18.55 -5.78 -10.70
C ASP A 268 -17.57 -6.18 -9.60
N GLN A 269 -16.33 -5.72 -9.68
CA GLN A 269 -15.27 -6.11 -8.75
C GLN A 269 -15.10 -5.17 -7.57
N TRP A 270 -15.22 -3.85 -7.72
CA TRP A 270 -14.95 -2.88 -6.64
C TRP A 270 -16.13 -1.96 -6.33
N GLN A 271 -17.28 -2.18 -6.97
CA GLN A 271 -18.47 -1.34 -6.85
C GLN A 271 -18.13 0.13 -7.15
N TYR A 272 -17.23 0.33 -8.12
CA TYR A 272 -16.72 1.61 -8.53
C TYR A 272 -16.43 1.59 -10.03
N ARG A 273 -17.15 2.40 -10.81
CA ARG A 273 -16.96 2.54 -12.26
C ARG A 273 -15.74 3.42 -12.53
N GLY A 274 -14.55 2.94 -12.22
CA GLY A 274 -13.28 3.65 -12.27
C GLY A 274 -12.14 2.71 -11.87
N PHE A 275 -10.92 3.23 -11.73
CA PHE A 275 -9.85 2.47 -11.09
C PHE A 275 -10.24 2.13 -9.64
N PRO A 276 -9.78 0.98 -9.10
CA PRO A 276 -10.19 0.54 -7.77
C PRO A 276 -9.80 1.54 -6.66
N PRO A 277 -10.73 1.91 -5.77
CA PRO A 277 -10.40 2.63 -4.55
C PRO A 277 -9.52 1.82 -3.62
N LEU A 278 -8.47 2.41 -3.06
CA LEU A 278 -7.54 1.75 -2.15
C LEU A 278 -8.25 1.04 -1.00
N SER A 279 -9.27 1.68 -0.40
CA SER A 279 -10.05 1.06 0.68
C SER A 279 -10.79 -0.20 0.24
N ARG A 280 -11.31 -0.26 -0.99
CA ARG A 280 -11.97 -1.45 -1.55
C ARG A 280 -10.96 -2.57 -1.83
N VAL A 281 -9.73 -2.24 -2.22
CA VAL A 281 -8.65 -3.23 -2.37
C VAL A 281 -8.26 -3.79 -0.99
N ILE A 282 -8.01 -2.92 -0.01
CA ILE A 282 -7.56 -3.30 1.33
C ILE A 282 -8.63 -4.04 2.12
N ASN A 283 -9.88 -3.59 2.10
CA ASN A 283 -10.96 -4.26 2.82
C ASN A 283 -11.48 -5.49 2.07
N GLY A 284 -11.16 -5.60 0.78
CA GLY A 284 -11.68 -6.62 -0.11
C GLY A 284 -13.15 -6.38 -0.48
N THR A 285 -13.57 -7.07 -1.54
CA THR A 285 -14.92 -6.97 -2.09
C THR A 285 -15.43 -8.33 -2.55
N VAL A 286 -16.76 -8.45 -2.63
CA VAL A 286 -17.42 -9.56 -3.31
C VAL A 286 -17.63 -9.16 -4.77
N LYS A 287 -17.26 -10.05 -5.70
CA LYS A 287 -17.54 -9.84 -7.12
C LYS A 287 -19.03 -10.05 -7.38
N LEU A 288 -19.74 -9.04 -7.87
CA LEU A 288 -21.21 -9.05 -7.94
C LEU A 288 -21.75 -10.19 -8.82
N SER A 289 -21.06 -10.51 -9.92
CA SER A 289 -21.39 -11.58 -10.86
C SER A 289 -20.99 -12.98 -10.38
N MET A 290 -20.15 -13.08 -9.33
CA MET A 290 -19.67 -14.35 -8.77
C MET A 290 -19.60 -14.28 -7.24
N PRO A 291 -20.73 -14.09 -6.54
CA PRO A 291 -20.74 -13.89 -5.10
C PRO A 291 -20.24 -15.11 -4.31
N ALA A 292 -20.40 -16.32 -4.87
CA ALA A 292 -19.91 -17.57 -4.29
C ALA A 292 -18.37 -17.63 -4.13
N SER A 293 -17.62 -16.80 -4.87
CA SER A 293 -16.16 -16.70 -4.74
C SER A 293 -15.73 -15.97 -3.46
N GLY A 294 -16.68 -15.39 -2.72
CA GLY A 294 -16.45 -14.69 -1.47
C GLY A 294 -15.71 -13.35 -1.64
N MET A 295 -15.36 -12.78 -0.49
CA MET A 295 -14.59 -11.56 -0.39
C MET A 295 -13.12 -11.82 -0.77
N LYS A 296 -12.53 -10.95 -1.59
CA LYS A 296 -11.11 -11.02 -1.98
C LYS A 296 -10.51 -9.62 -2.09
N HIS A 297 -9.22 -9.50 -1.81
CA HIS A 297 -8.42 -8.28 -2.04
C HIS A 297 -7.93 -8.26 -3.48
N ARG A 298 -8.77 -7.75 -4.40
CA ARG A 298 -8.44 -7.71 -5.82
C ARG A 298 -7.68 -6.43 -6.17
N THR A 299 -6.61 -6.57 -6.93
CA THR A 299 -5.89 -5.46 -7.55
C THR A 299 -6.12 -5.46 -9.07
N ALA A 300 -6.10 -4.29 -9.72
CA ALA A 300 -6.23 -4.13 -11.16
C ALA A 300 -4.94 -4.54 -11.92
N GLY A 301 -4.42 -5.73 -11.60
CA GLY A 301 -3.16 -6.28 -12.09
C GLY A 301 -1.95 -5.41 -11.78
N CYS A 302 -0.90 -5.55 -12.58
CA CYS A 302 0.39 -4.91 -12.30
C CYS A 302 0.29 -3.39 -12.12
N TRP A 303 -0.57 -2.73 -12.90
CA TRP A 303 -0.80 -1.28 -12.79
C TRP A 303 -1.48 -0.89 -11.49
N GLY A 304 -2.46 -1.69 -11.02
CA GLY A 304 -3.12 -1.49 -9.73
C GLY A 304 -2.18 -1.73 -8.55
N THR A 305 -1.35 -2.78 -8.63
CA THR A 305 -0.44 -3.15 -7.55
C THR A 305 0.67 -2.11 -7.36
N VAL A 306 1.21 -1.57 -8.45
CA VAL A 306 2.17 -0.45 -8.35
C VAL A 306 1.48 0.80 -7.80
N GLY A 307 0.24 1.09 -8.19
CA GLY A 307 -0.56 2.15 -7.57
C GLY A 307 -0.70 1.98 -6.06
N LEU A 308 -1.01 0.75 -5.60
CA LEU A 308 -1.13 0.42 -4.18
C LEU A 308 0.17 0.70 -3.42
N PHE A 309 1.33 0.28 -3.96
CA PHE A 309 2.61 0.59 -3.34
C PHE A 309 2.85 2.10 -3.24
N ARG A 310 2.56 2.86 -4.30
CA ARG A 310 2.75 4.32 -4.30
C ARG A 310 1.90 5.02 -3.25
N VAL A 311 0.61 4.70 -3.16
CA VAL A 311 -0.30 5.38 -2.23
C VAL A 311 0.01 5.01 -0.78
N LEU A 312 0.25 3.73 -0.49
CA LEU A 312 0.55 3.30 0.88
C LEU A 312 1.90 3.82 1.37
N LEU A 313 2.95 3.66 0.57
CA LEU A 313 4.30 4.03 0.98
C LEU A 313 4.52 5.56 0.99
N ARG A 314 3.76 6.32 0.18
CA ARG A 314 3.74 7.79 0.28
C ARG A 314 3.29 8.27 1.66
N ALA A 315 2.31 7.60 2.27
CA ALA A 315 1.79 7.96 3.60
C ALA A 315 2.81 7.80 4.72
N VAL A 316 3.97 7.20 4.45
CA VAL A 316 5.10 7.09 5.38
C VAL A 316 6.41 7.56 4.75
N ASN A 317 6.35 8.52 3.81
CA ASN A 317 7.54 9.15 3.21
C ASN A 317 8.50 8.19 2.49
N ILE A 318 8.00 7.10 1.90
CA ILE A 318 8.80 6.21 1.06
C ILE A 318 8.41 6.45 -0.42
N PRO A 319 9.29 7.06 -1.24
CA PRO A 319 8.98 7.37 -2.63
C PRO A 319 9.00 6.12 -3.51
N VAL A 320 7.92 5.92 -4.26
CA VAL A 320 7.79 4.84 -5.24
C VAL A 320 7.40 5.43 -6.59
N LYS A 321 8.12 5.04 -7.63
CA LYS A 321 7.84 5.44 -9.01
C LYS A 321 7.34 4.25 -9.80
N LEU A 322 6.32 4.48 -10.62
CA LEU A 322 5.91 3.52 -11.65
C LEU A 322 6.85 3.65 -12.84
N VAL A 323 7.46 2.54 -13.23
CA VAL A 323 8.12 2.40 -14.54
C VAL A 323 7.34 1.39 -15.39
N SER A 324 7.41 1.54 -16.71
CA SER A 324 6.67 0.71 -17.65
C SER A 324 7.61 0.09 -18.67
N ASN A 325 7.50 -1.23 -18.84
CA ASN A 325 8.23 -2.01 -19.83
C ASN A 325 7.30 -3.06 -20.42
N ALA A 326 7.34 -3.25 -21.74
CA ALA A 326 6.52 -4.23 -22.45
C ALA A 326 5.00 -4.17 -22.11
N GLY A 327 4.46 -2.97 -21.87
CA GLY A 327 3.04 -2.79 -21.51
C GLY A 327 2.69 -3.14 -20.05
N HIS A 328 3.67 -3.50 -19.23
CA HIS A 328 3.50 -3.84 -17.83
C HIS A 328 4.06 -2.77 -16.90
N ALA A 329 3.44 -2.62 -15.73
CA ALA A 329 3.91 -1.74 -14.68
C ALA A 329 4.86 -2.47 -13.72
N GLN A 330 5.88 -1.74 -13.27
CA GLN A 330 6.86 -2.20 -12.29
C GLN A 330 7.06 -1.08 -11.24
N PRO A 331 7.14 -1.40 -9.95
CA PRO A 331 7.48 -0.45 -8.92
C PRO A 331 9.00 -0.27 -8.84
N TRP A 332 9.44 0.98 -8.78
CA TRP A 332 10.78 1.38 -8.38
C TRP A 332 10.72 2.05 -7.00
N PHE A 333 11.28 1.38 -5.99
CA PHE A 333 11.43 1.90 -4.64
C PHE A 333 12.68 2.80 -4.59
N MET A 334 12.48 4.07 -4.92
CA MET A 334 13.57 4.97 -5.34
C MET A 334 14.62 5.20 -4.27
N SER A 335 14.23 5.25 -3.00
CA SER A 335 15.15 5.49 -1.87
C SER A 335 16.07 4.30 -1.58
N GLU A 336 15.69 3.09 -2.01
CA GLU A 336 16.43 1.86 -1.75
C GLU A 336 17.09 1.29 -3.02
N GLY A 337 16.87 1.90 -4.19
CA GLY A 337 17.40 1.41 -5.46
C GLY A 337 16.91 0.01 -5.81
N ARG A 338 15.67 -0.33 -5.41
CA ARG A 338 15.08 -1.66 -5.60
C ARG A 338 13.87 -1.62 -6.53
N TYR A 339 13.67 -2.73 -7.23
CA TYR A 339 12.58 -2.91 -8.18
C TYR A 339 11.88 -4.25 -7.97
N LEU A 340 10.63 -4.36 -8.42
CA LEU A 340 10.07 -5.65 -8.83
C LEU A 340 10.11 -5.76 -10.35
N SER A 341 10.28 -6.98 -10.86
CA SER A 341 10.32 -7.26 -12.29
C SER A 341 8.94 -7.19 -12.95
N HIS A 342 7.87 -7.23 -12.14
CA HIS A 342 6.49 -7.02 -12.54
C HIS A 342 5.67 -6.59 -11.32
N GLY A 343 4.62 -5.81 -11.54
CA GLY A 343 3.73 -5.38 -10.45
C GLY A 343 3.01 -6.54 -9.75
N ASP A 344 2.83 -7.69 -10.42
CA ASP A 344 2.13 -8.85 -9.84
C ASP A 344 3.07 -9.91 -9.29
N ASP A 345 4.38 -9.65 -9.33
CA ASP A 345 5.41 -10.49 -8.71
C ASP A 345 5.03 -10.94 -7.29
N PRO A 346 4.52 -10.08 -6.38
CA PRO A 346 4.29 -10.47 -5.00
C PRO A 346 3.36 -11.68 -4.86
N TYR A 347 2.27 -11.72 -5.63
CA TYR A 347 1.21 -12.72 -5.51
C TYR A 347 1.11 -13.64 -6.74
N ASN A 348 2.22 -13.77 -7.48
CA ASN A 348 2.34 -14.75 -8.53
C ASN A 348 2.25 -16.18 -7.93
N ALA A 349 1.69 -17.14 -8.67
CA ALA A 349 1.60 -18.53 -8.20
C ALA A 349 2.97 -19.14 -7.82
N LEU A 350 4.06 -18.63 -8.40
CA LEU A 350 5.43 -19.05 -8.13
C LEU A 350 6.07 -18.43 -6.87
N THR A 351 5.40 -17.49 -6.18
CA THR A 351 5.96 -16.88 -4.96
C THR A 351 5.46 -17.53 -3.66
N SER A 352 4.44 -18.37 -3.75
CA SER A 352 3.88 -19.10 -2.61
C SER A 352 4.61 -20.43 -2.40
N SER A 353 5.36 -20.52 -1.31
CA SER A 353 6.18 -21.71 -0.98
C SER A 353 6.04 -22.06 0.49
N GLU A 354 6.13 -23.36 0.80
CA GLU A 354 6.23 -23.87 2.16
C GLU A 354 7.62 -24.48 2.40
N PRO A 355 8.38 -24.03 3.42
CA PRO A 355 8.15 -22.81 4.21
C PRO A 355 8.28 -21.53 3.34
N PRO A 356 7.66 -20.41 3.72
CA PRO A 356 7.73 -19.18 2.95
C PRO A 356 9.13 -18.55 3.01
N TYR A 357 9.65 -18.13 1.85
CA TYR A 357 10.89 -17.36 1.78
C TYR A 357 10.65 -15.85 2.03
N PRO A 358 11.67 -15.08 2.47
CA PRO A 358 11.56 -13.65 2.69
C PRO A 358 11.14 -12.88 1.42
N ALA A 359 10.07 -12.08 1.52
CA ALA A 359 9.55 -11.30 0.40
C ALA A 359 10.57 -10.32 -0.23
N ILE A 360 11.59 -9.90 0.54
CA ILE A 360 12.70 -9.06 0.05
C ILE A 360 13.50 -9.71 -1.07
N GLU A 361 13.49 -11.05 -1.19
CA GLU A 361 14.19 -11.76 -2.26
C GLU A 361 13.59 -11.49 -3.64
N LEU A 362 12.33 -11.03 -3.71
CA LEU A 362 11.68 -10.61 -4.96
C LEU A 362 12.29 -9.34 -5.55
N PHE A 363 13.08 -8.58 -4.77
CA PHE A 363 13.69 -7.37 -5.28
C PHE A 363 14.85 -7.65 -6.20
N ILE A 364 14.96 -6.83 -7.24
CA ILE A 364 16.14 -6.71 -8.08
C ILE A 364 16.76 -5.32 -7.88
N ASP A 365 18.08 -5.21 -8.01
CA ASP A 365 18.79 -3.93 -7.99
C ASP A 365 18.77 -3.24 -9.36
N GLN A 366 19.31 -2.02 -9.38
CA GLN A 366 19.49 -1.23 -10.60
C GLN A 366 20.26 -1.98 -11.69
N SER A 367 21.35 -2.66 -11.34
CA SER A 367 22.20 -3.34 -12.33
C SER A 367 21.43 -4.46 -13.04
N ARG A 368 20.69 -5.26 -12.28
CA ARG A 368 19.83 -6.31 -12.83
C ARG A 368 18.65 -5.73 -13.60
N PHE A 369 18.04 -4.65 -13.11
CA PHE A 369 16.98 -3.95 -13.84
C PHE A 369 17.48 -3.43 -15.19
N ASP A 370 18.65 -2.79 -15.25
CA ASP A 370 19.25 -2.28 -16.48
C ASP A 370 19.63 -3.42 -17.44
N ALA A 371 20.14 -4.54 -16.92
CA ALA A 371 20.41 -5.73 -17.72
C ALA A 371 19.13 -6.35 -18.33
N TRP A 372 17.98 -6.16 -17.69
CA TRP A 372 16.70 -6.74 -18.12
C TRP A 372 15.85 -5.79 -18.96
N PHE A 373 15.96 -4.48 -18.74
CA PHE A 373 15.06 -3.47 -19.29
C PHE A 373 15.76 -2.22 -19.87
N GLY A 374 17.08 -2.15 -19.76
CA GLY A 374 17.88 -0.99 -20.19
C GLY A 374 17.88 -0.77 -21.71
N ALA A 375 18.49 0.35 -22.13
CA ALA A 375 18.43 0.84 -23.51
C ALA A 375 18.91 -0.19 -24.57
N GLY A 376 19.85 -1.07 -24.22
CA GLY A 376 20.38 -2.11 -25.13
C GLY A 376 19.58 -3.41 -25.21
N VAL A 377 18.53 -3.57 -24.38
CA VAL A 377 17.72 -4.81 -24.36
C VAL A 377 16.60 -4.72 -25.38
N SER A 378 16.45 -5.76 -26.23
CA SER A 378 15.41 -5.83 -27.26
C SER A 378 13.99 -5.87 -26.66
N ALA A 379 12.99 -5.41 -27.40
CA ALA A 379 11.60 -5.39 -26.93
C ALA A 379 11.10 -6.79 -26.53
N GLN A 380 11.40 -7.82 -27.33
CA GLN A 380 11.06 -9.20 -26.98
C GLN A 380 11.73 -9.64 -25.68
N LYS A 381 13.02 -9.35 -25.51
CA LYS A 381 13.71 -9.78 -24.28
C LYS A 381 13.20 -9.04 -23.05
N ARG A 382 12.76 -7.78 -23.19
CA ARG A 382 12.07 -7.05 -22.11
C ARG A 382 10.76 -7.73 -21.74
N ASP A 383 9.97 -8.15 -22.71
CA ASP A 383 8.74 -8.91 -22.50
C ASP A 383 9.02 -10.24 -21.78
N ASP A 384 10.03 -10.99 -22.22
CA ASP A 384 10.45 -12.23 -21.59
C ASP A 384 10.90 -12.00 -20.13
N ASN A 385 11.53 -10.86 -19.83
CA ASN A 385 12.00 -10.53 -18.48
C ASN A 385 10.88 -10.07 -17.53
N ILE A 386 9.65 -9.84 -18.02
CA ILE A 386 8.52 -9.55 -17.14
C ILE A 386 8.21 -10.77 -16.27
N GLY A 387 8.15 -10.56 -14.96
CA GLY A 387 7.90 -11.61 -13.98
C GLY A 387 9.03 -12.65 -13.88
N ARG A 388 10.23 -12.31 -14.36
CA ARG A 388 11.38 -13.22 -14.34
C ARG A 388 11.88 -13.52 -12.94
N ARG A 389 11.84 -12.55 -12.02
CA ARG A 389 12.40 -12.76 -10.68
C ARG A 389 11.66 -13.85 -9.89
N PRO A 390 10.31 -13.92 -9.88
CA PRO A 390 9.60 -15.08 -9.35
C PRO A 390 10.02 -16.42 -9.96
N ARG A 391 10.27 -16.49 -11.27
CA ARG A 391 10.73 -17.73 -11.92
C ARG A 391 12.14 -18.13 -11.45
N GLU A 392 13.07 -17.19 -11.37
CA GLU A 392 14.40 -17.46 -10.80
C GLU A 392 14.32 -17.98 -9.37
N LEU A 393 13.43 -17.42 -8.55
CA LEU A 393 13.23 -17.86 -7.16
C LEU A 393 12.51 -19.21 -7.09
N ALA A 394 11.66 -19.55 -8.07
CA ALA A 394 10.99 -20.84 -8.12
C ALA A 394 11.97 -22.01 -8.28
N LEU A 395 13.09 -21.80 -8.99
CA LEU A 395 14.18 -22.78 -9.09
C LEU A 395 14.91 -23.00 -7.75
N VAL A 396 14.86 -22.04 -6.83
CA VAL A 396 15.52 -22.11 -5.52
C VAL A 396 14.58 -22.70 -4.48
N HIS A 397 13.39 -22.12 -4.36
CA HIS A 397 12.47 -22.38 -3.23
C HIS A 397 11.44 -23.47 -3.53
N LEU A 398 11.27 -23.85 -4.80
CA LEU A 398 10.34 -24.90 -5.24
C LEU A 398 8.91 -24.67 -4.69
N PRO A 399 8.22 -23.61 -5.16
CA PRO A 399 6.90 -23.21 -4.66
C PRO A 399 5.86 -24.30 -4.90
N ASN A 400 4.78 -24.28 -4.12
CA ASN A 400 3.78 -25.35 -4.14
C ASN A 400 3.17 -25.54 -5.54
N TYR A 401 2.93 -24.43 -6.26
CA TYR A 401 2.43 -24.48 -7.63
C TYR A 401 3.36 -25.26 -8.58
N LEU A 402 4.69 -25.09 -8.44
CA LEU A 402 5.67 -25.82 -9.24
C LEU A 402 5.67 -27.31 -8.90
N LEU A 403 5.53 -27.65 -7.61
CA LEU A 403 5.45 -29.03 -7.16
C LEU A 403 4.18 -29.72 -7.65
N HIS A 404 3.02 -29.03 -7.62
CA HIS A 404 1.76 -29.53 -8.19
C HIS A 404 1.90 -29.76 -9.71
N ALA A 405 2.52 -28.82 -10.44
CA ALA A 405 2.80 -28.99 -11.86
C ALA A 405 3.68 -30.23 -12.13
N TYR A 406 4.67 -30.49 -11.28
CA TYR A 406 5.51 -31.68 -11.41
C TYR A 406 4.76 -32.98 -11.07
N CYS A 407 3.93 -32.97 -10.04
CA CYS A 407 3.08 -34.12 -9.69
C CYS A 407 2.10 -34.47 -10.82
N ASP A 408 1.53 -33.47 -11.50
CA ASP A 408 0.73 -33.68 -12.69
C ASP A 408 1.56 -34.30 -13.84
N ASP A 409 2.77 -33.79 -14.07
CA ASP A 409 3.68 -34.33 -15.10
C ASP A 409 4.01 -35.81 -14.84
N LEU A 410 4.25 -36.18 -13.57
CA LEU A 410 4.49 -37.57 -13.15
C LEU A 410 3.25 -38.44 -13.36
N HIS A 411 2.06 -37.95 -12.97
CA HIS A 411 0.79 -38.65 -13.16
C HIS A 411 0.50 -38.94 -14.64
N ASP A 412 0.75 -37.94 -15.49
CA ASP A 412 0.50 -38.01 -16.93
C ASP A 412 1.62 -38.70 -17.72
N GLY A 413 2.70 -39.13 -17.05
CA GLY A 413 3.87 -39.77 -17.68
C GLY A 413 4.60 -38.85 -18.67
N LYS A 414 4.60 -37.54 -18.42
CA LYS A 414 5.27 -36.54 -19.27
C LYS A 414 6.79 -36.64 -19.11
N SER A 415 7.51 -36.51 -20.22
CA SER A 415 8.96 -36.28 -20.15
C SER A 415 9.23 -34.85 -19.66
N HIS A 416 10.42 -34.62 -19.11
CA HIS A 416 10.85 -33.32 -18.60
C HIS A 416 10.66 -32.18 -19.60
N GLY A 417 10.98 -32.39 -20.89
CA GLY A 417 10.82 -31.38 -21.94
C GLY A 417 9.40 -31.20 -22.49
N ALA A 418 8.45 -32.05 -22.09
CA ALA A 418 7.05 -31.99 -22.51
C ALA A 418 6.09 -31.70 -21.34
N GLY A 419 6.63 -31.49 -20.13
CA GLY A 419 5.88 -31.24 -18.90
C GLY A 419 5.61 -29.76 -18.64
N LYS A 420 4.62 -29.51 -17.78
CA LYS A 420 4.25 -28.19 -17.26
C LYS A 420 5.41 -27.50 -16.56
N VAL A 421 6.28 -28.26 -15.88
CA VAL A 421 7.47 -27.71 -15.22
C VAL A 421 8.37 -26.99 -16.24
N PHE A 422 8.67 -27.62 -17.37
CA PHE A 422 9.50 -26.99 -18.39
C PHE A 422 8.77 -25.83 -19.08
N GLU A 423 7.46 -25.93 -19.31
CA GLU A 423 6.67 -24.82 -19.87
C GLU A 423 6.85 -23.53 -19.05
N ILE A 424 6.83 -23.62 -17.71
CA ILE A 424 7.05 -22.49 -16.79
C ILE A 424 8.40 -21.81 -17.02
N PHE A 425 9.46 -22.58 -17.30
CA PHE A 425 10.83 -22.09 -17.42
C PHE A 425 11.34 -21.91 -18.86
N SER A 426 10.58 -22.35 -19.86
CA SER A 426 11.01 -22.43 -21.26
C SER A 426 11.45 -21.11 -21.89
N ARG A 427 11.07 -19.98 -21.27
CA ARG A 427 11.51 -18.63 -21.67
C ARG A 427 12.94 -18.28 -21.24
N ASP A 428 13.41 -18.89 -20.16
CA ASP A 428 14.64 -18.50 -19.48
C ASP A 428 15.68 -19.63 -19.43
N CYS A 429 15.24 -20.88 -19.52
CA CYS A 429 16.10 -22.06 -19.39
C CYS A 429 15.74 -23.13 -20.44
N THR A 430 16.73 -23.92 -20.80
CA THR A 430 16.59 -25.18 -21.53
C THR A 430 16.38 -26.35 -20.56
N VAL A 431 15.84 -27.47 -21.04
CA VAL A 431 15.71 -28.70 -20.22
C VAL A 431 17.06 -29.14 -19.66
N GLY A 432 18.12 -29.11 -20.48
CA GLY A 432 19.47 -29.51 -20.06
C GLY A 432 20.05 -28.62 -18.95
N GLU A 433 19.76 -27.32 -18.94
CA GLU A 433 20.16 -26.43 -17.85
C GLU A 433 19.44 -26.79 -16.54
N LEU A 434 18.13 -27.05 -16.61
CA LEU A 434 17.36 -27.51 -15.44
C LEU A 434 17.84 -28.89 -14.94
N GLU A 435 18.33 -29.76 -15.84
CA GLU A 435 18.88 -31.08 -15.51
C GLU A 435 20.22 -30.93 -14.80
N ALA A 436 21.06 -30.02 -15.29
CA ALA A 436 22.33 -29.66 -14.66
C ALA A 436 22.13 -29.04 -13.27
N GLU A 437 21.02 -28.32 -13.05
CA GLU A 437 20.61 -27.81 -11.72
C GLU A 437 19.93 -28.85 -10.82
N ASN A 438 19.83 -30.11 -11.27
CA ASN A 438 19.20 -31.20 -10.55
C ASN A 438 17.76 -30.85 -10.08
N LEU A 439 17.01 -30.09 -10.89
CA LEU A 439 15.71 -29.55 -10.50
C LEU A 439 14.73 -30.65 -10.09
N TRP A 440 14.56 -31.69 -10.92
CA TRP A 440 13.61 -32.76 -10.67
C TRP A 440 13.90 -33.56 -9.40
N ALA A 441 15.16 -33.95 -9.16
CA ALA A 441 15.48 -34.67 -7.93
C ALA A 441 15.30 -33.81 -6.67
N ARG A 442 15.50 -32.49 -6.76
CA ARG A 442 15.18 -31.57 -5.64
C ARG A 442 13.67 -31.48 -5.39
N MET A 443 12.86 -31.47 -6.45
CA MET A 443 11.39 -31.53 -6.32
C MET A 443 10.94 -32.87 -5.74
N ASP A 444 11.47 -34.00 -6.21
CA ASP A 444 11.22 -35.33 -5.64
C ASP A 444 11.50 -35.35 -4.14
N ALA A 445 12.67 -34.83 -3.73
CA ALA A 445 13.04 -34.77 -2.32
C ALA A 445 12.07 -33.91 -1.50
N LYS A 446 11.65 -32.75 -2.03
CA LYS A 446 10.71 -31.85 -1.33
C LYS A 446 9.30 -32.44 -1.25
N ILE A 447 8.81 -33.06 -2.33
CA ILE A 447 7.53 -33.77 -2.36
C ILE A 447 7.54 -34.96 -1.39
N ALA A 448 8.63 -35.73 -1.37
CA ALA A 448 8.80 -36.83 -0.41
C ALA A 448 8.78 -36.33 1.04
N ALA A 449 9.39 -35.17 1.32
CA ALA A 449 9.35 -34.54 2.64
C ALA A 449 7.94 -34.11 3.07
N PHE A 450 7.05 -33.79 2.13
CA PHE A 450 5.63 -33.58 2.41
C PHE A 450 4.83 -34.89 2.58
N GLY A 451 5.39 -36.05 2.23
CA GLY A 451 4.68 -37.33 2.24
C GLY A 451 4.06 -37.70 0.89
N GLY A 452 4.57 -37.14 -0.21
CA GLY A 452 4.12 -37.42 -1.57
C GLY A 452 3.17 -36.36 -2.14
N CYS A 453 2.83 -36.51 -3.43
CA CYS A 453 2.05 -35.52 -4.18
C CYS A 453 0.71 -35.14 -3.56
N ALA A 454 0.02 -36.07 -2.89
CA ALA A 454 -1.26 -35.81 -2.23
C ALA A 454 -1.16 -34.87 -1.02
N HIS A 455 0.05 -34.57 -0.54
CA HIS A 455 0.33 -33.76 0.64
C HIS A 455 1.08 -32.47 0.34
N VAL A 456 1.30 -32.13 -0.94
CA VAL A 456 1.81 -30.81 -1.32
C VAL A 456 0.75 -29.77 -0.93
N PRO A 457 1.08 -28.74 -0.12
CA PRO A 457 0.08 -27.81 0.42
C PRO A 457 -0.60 -26.91 -0.61
#